data_AF-A0A7X9ZVS6-F1
#
_entry.id   AF-A0A7X9ZVS6-F1
#
_cell.length_a   1.000
_cell.length_b   1.000
_cell.length_c   1.000
_cell.angle_alpha   90.00
_cell.angle_beta   90.00
_cell.angle_gamma   90.00
#
_symmetry.space_group_name_H-M   'P 1'
#
loop_
_entity.id
_entity.type
_entity.pdbx_description
1 polymer ?
#
loop_
_entity_poly.entity_id
_entity_poly.type
_entity_poly.pdbx_seq_one_letter_code
_entity_poly.pdbx_strand_id
1 'polypeptide(L)'
;MQVTRYLIILAATWIIAASSFTSSAHGKTIYSVTFDYRAIPSSSIYFTGKTPQQIDRLCKTGEHASNADLAACEQRDFERLSQDLNSTYSKILGKVKEADEESKESGDPLAGPDFIGAQDNWVKYRDNYCYAYVYAIGEASARYIDFWGCMKELTLDRTRQLEKFLDAG
;
A
#
# COMPACT_ATOMS: atom_id res chain seq x y z
N MET A 1 27.10 23.51 -89.62
CA MET A 1 27.02 24.63 -88.66
C MET A 1 26.98 24.07 -87.26
N GLN A 2 27.95 24.50 -86.46
CA GLN A 2 28.27 24.17 -85.08
C GLN A 2 27.23 24.82 -84.13
N VAL A 3 26.68 24.09 -83.15
CA VAL A 3 26.38 24.64 -81.81
C VAL A 3 26.49 23.55 -80.73
N THR A 4 27.62 23.63 -80.04
CA THR A 4 28.00 23.36 -78.64
C THR A 4 26.93 22.94 -77.58
N ARG A 5 27.27 21.84 -76.88
CA ARG A 5 27.21 21.53 -75.42
C ARG A 5 26.04 22.04 -74.57
N TYR A 6 25.42 21.15 -73.77
CA TYR A 6 25.35 21.25 -72.29
C TYR A 6 24.96 19.89 -71.68
N LEU A 7 25.87 19.31 -70.89
CA LEU A 7 25.62 18.22 -69.94
C LEU A 7 25.03 18.84 -68.67
N ILE A 8 23.85 18.38 -68.23
CA ILE A 8 23.35 18.62 -66.87
C ILE A 8 22.99 17.26 -66.28
N ILE A 9 23.85 16.81 -65.37
CA ILE A 9 23.66 15.66 -64.50
C ILE A 9 22.77 16.12 -63.34
N LEU A 10 21.53 15.64 -63.26
CA LEU A 10 20.72 15.75 -62.05
C LEU A 10 20.78 14.41 -61.32
N ALA A 11 21.74 14.29 -60.41
CA ALA A 11 21.75 13.22 -59.42
C ALA A 11 20.65 13.49 -58.39
N ALA A 12 19.53 12.78 -58.50
CA ALA A 12 18.49 12.79 -57.48
C ALA A 12 18.94 11.91 -56.30
N THR A 13 19.51 12.53 -55.27
CA THR A 13 19.83 11.88 -54.00
C THR A 13 18.54 11.62 -53.20
N TRP A 14 18.14 10.35 -53.14
CA TRP A 14 17.11 9.89 -52.21
C TRP A 14 17.70 9.81 -50.80
N ILE A 15 17.41 10.80 -49.96
CA ILE A 15 17.70 10.72 -48.52
C ILE A 15 16.52 9.97 -47.87
N ILE A 16 16.71 8.68 -47.59
CA ILE A 16 15.81 7.90 -46.75
C ILE A 16 16.02 8.40 -45.31
N ALA A 17 15.09 9.20 -44.80
CA ALA A 17 15.03 9.53 -43.38
C ALA A 17 14.68 8.25 -42.61
N ALA A 18 15.70 7.59 -42.04
CA ALA A 18 15.51 6.51 -41.10
C ALA A 18 14.91 7.09 -39.82
N SER A 19 13.59 7.01 -39.68
CA SER A 19 12.88 7.29 -38.44
C SER A 19 13.29 6.26 -37.39
N SER A 20 14.32 6.57 -36.62
CA SER A 20 14.70 5.80 -35.43
C SER A 20 13.53 5.84 -34.45
N PHE A 21 12.71 4.79 -34.42
CA PHE A 21 11.81 4.54 -33.31
C PHE A 21 12.69 4.26 -32.09
N THR A 22 13.00 5.31 -31.32
CA THR A 22 13.57 5.15 -29.99
C THR A 22 12.51 4.46 -29.15
N SER A 23 12.68 3.17 -28.89
CA SER A 23 11.87 2.45 -27.89
C SER A 23 11.92 3.23 -26.60
N SER A 24 10.81 3.86 -26.22
CA SER A 24 10.65 4.46 -24.91
C SER A 24 10.80 3.35 -23.89
N ALA A 25 11.91 3.32 -23.15
CA ALA A 25 12.05 2.46 -22.00
C ALA A 25 10.98 2.91 -20.98
N HIS A 26 9.84 2.21 -20.94
CA HIS A 26 8.85 2.41 -19.89
C HIS A 26 9.51 2.04 -18.56
N GLY A 27 9.77 3.06 -17.73
CA GLY A 27 10.32 2.86 -16.40
C GLY A 27 9.41 1.93 -15.61
N LYS A 28 9.99 0.87 -15.01
CA LYS A 28 9.27 -0.02 -14.10
C LYS A 28 8.78 0.80 -12.92
N THR A 29 7.46 0.99 -12.82
CA THR A 29 6.82 1.57 -11.64
C THR A 29 6.48 0.45 -10.63
N ILE A 30 6.10 0.80 -9.40
CA ILE A 30 5.59 -0.17 -8.41
C ILE A 30 4.42 -1.01 -8.98
N TYR A 31 3.68 -0.44 -9.93
CA TYR A 31 2.56 -1.08 -10.63
C TYR A 31 2.97 -2.13 -11.67
N SER A 32 4.27 -2.28 -11.96
CA SER A 32 4.82 -3.20 -12.98
C SER A 32 5.54 -4.42 -12.40
N VAL A 33 5.49 -4.60 -11.08
CA VAL A 33 6.04 -5.77 -10.35
C VAL A 33 4.94 -6.45 -9.53
N THR A 34 5.24 -7.62 -8.98
CA THR A 34 4.38 -8.25 -7.97
C THR A 34 4.13 -7.26 -6.84
N PHE A 35 2.87 -7.01 -6.53
CA PHE A 35 2.48 -6.08 -5.48
C PHE A 35 2.97 -6.63 -4.13
N ASP A 36 3.83 -5.87 -3.45
CA ASP A 36 4.29 -6.12 -2.09
C ASP A 36 4.18 -4.84 -1.26
N TYR A 37 3.19 -4.80 -0.37
CA TYR A 37 2.94 -3.59 0.44
C TYR A 37 4.08 -3.28 1.41
N ARG A 38 4.92 -4.27 1.76
CA ARG A 38 6.03 -4.11 2.70
C ARG A 38 7.20 -3.32 2.10
N ALA A 39 7.27 -3.27 0.77
CA ALA A 39 8.24 -2.47 0.04
C ALA A 39 7.79 -1.00 -0.13
N ILE A 40 6.55 -0.66 0.23
CA ILE A 40 6.01 0.69 0.09
C ILE A 40 6.47 1.54 1.29
N PRO A 41 7.11 2.71 1.07
CA PRO A 41 7.48 3.61 2.15
C PRO A 41 6.24 4.11 2.90
N SER A 42 6.41 4.57 4.14
CA SER A 42 5.31 5.15 4.92
C SER A 42 4.63 6.29 4.17
N SER A 43 3.31 6.45 4.40
CA SER A 43 2.53 7.57 3.85
C SER A 43 3.14 8.94 4.20
N SER A 44 3.83 9.04 5.35
CA SER A 44 4.55 10.25 5.78
C SER A 44 5.62 10.70 4.78
N ILE A 45 6.29 9.77 4.10
CA ILE A 45 7.29 10.08 3.08
C ILE A 45 6.59 10.63 1.83
N TYR A 46 5.45 10.05 1.43
CA TYR A 46 4.66 10.54 0.29
C TYR A 46 4.19 11.99 0.48
N PHE A 47 3.83 12.35 1.72
CA PHE A 47 3.35 13.69 2.07
C PHE A 47 4.45 14.67 2.50
N THR A 48 5.73 14.36 2.26
CA THR A 48 6.84 15.27 2.59
C THR A 48 6.61 16.67 2.02
N GLY A 49 6.72 17.68 2.89
CA GLY A 49 6.54 19.09 2.52
C GLY A 49 5.08 19.58 2.54
N LYS A 50 4.10 18.73 2.85
CA LYS A 50 2.71 19.14 3.11
C LYS A 50 2.45 19.31 4.61
N THR A 51 1.61 20.27 4.96
CA THR A 51 1.11 20.43 6.34
C THR A 51 0.01 19.40 6.63
N PRO A 52 -0.25 19.07 7.92
CA PRO A 52 -1.37 18.21 8.29
C PRO A 52 -2.71 18.64 7.69
N GLN A 53 -3.00 19.95 7.68
CA GLN A 53 -4.25 20.47 7.12
C GLN A 53 -4.36 20.28 5.60
N GLN A 54 -3.24 20.37 4.88
CA GLN A 54 -3.22 20.10 3.43
C GLN A 54 -3.46 18.62 3.15
N ILE A 55 -2.84 17.74 3.93
CA ILE A 55 -3.05 16.28 3.83
C ILE A 55 -4.50 15.95 4.15
N ASP A 56 -5.05 16.47 5.25
CA ASP A 56 -6.43 16.21 5.66
C ASP A 56 -7.43 16.73 4.64
N ARG A 57 -7.21 17.91 4.06
CA ARG A 57 -8.07 18.42 2.98
C ARG A 57 -8.06 17.48 1.78
N LEU A 58 -6.87 17.09 1.30
CA LEU A 58 -6.71 16.18 0.17
C LEU A 58 -7.42 14.84 0.43
N CYS A 59 -7.15 14.22 1.58
CA CYS A 59 -7.69 12.90 1.92
C CYS A 59 -9.20 12.92 2.22
N LYS A 60 -9.73 14.04 2.74
CA LYS A 60 -11.15 14.17 3.05
C LYS A 60 -12.00 14.47 1.82
N THR A 61 -11.51 15.31 0.90
CA THR A 61 -12.32 15.74 -0.25
C THR A 61 -12.05 14.92 -1.51
N GLY A 62 -10.84 14.36 -1.66
CA GLY A 62 -10.39 13.74 -2.91
C GLY A 62 -10.30 14.73 -4.07
N GLU A 63 -10.43 16.03 -3.82
CA GLU A 63 -10.48 17.05 -4.85
C GLU A 63 -9.10 17.14 -5.54
N HIS A 64 -9.08 16.91 -6.85
CA HIS A 64 -7.86 16.82 -7.67
C HIS A 64 -6.85 15.73 -7.24
N ALA A 65 -7.30 14.73 -6.47
CA ALA A 65 -6.45 13.61 -6.07
C ALA A 65 -6.18 12.68 -7.25
N SER A 66 -4.92 12.29 -7.43
CA SER A 66 -4.55 11.15 -8.26
C SER A 66 -4.83 9.83 -7.54
N ASN A 67 -4.80 8.71 -8.25
CA ASN A 67 -4.90 7.38 -7.61
C ASN A 67 -3.76 7.13 -6.60
N ALA A 68 -2.58 7.72 -6.83
CA ALA A 68 -1.47 7.65 -5.88
C ALA A 68 -1.76 8.46 -4.61
N ASP A 69 -2.40 9.63 -4.74
CA ASP A 69 -2.84 10.42 -3.58
C ASP A 69 -3.88 9.67 -2.75
N LEU A 70 -4.87 9.08 -3.40
CA LEU A 70 -5.91 8.28 -2.74
C LEU A 70 -5.31 7.05 -2.05
N ALA A 71 -4.39 6.34 -2.71
CA ALA A 71 -3.70 5.21 -2.09
C ALA A 71 -2.86 5.62 -0.88
N ALA A 72 -2.17 6.76 -0.94
CA ALA A 72 -1.40 7.29 0.18
C ALA A 72 -2.31 7.73 1.35
N CYS A 73 -3.49 8.28 1.05
CA CYS A 73 -4.50 8.61 2.06
C CYS A 73 -5.04 7.36 2.76
N GLU A 74 -5.36 6.30 2.01
CA GLU A 74 -5.79 5.02 2.57
C GLU A 74 -4.68 4.36 3.41
N GLN A 75 -3.43 4.40 2.93
CA GLN A 75 -2.28 3.93 3.70
C GLN A 75 -2.12 4.70 5.01
N ARG A 76 -2.26 6.03 4.98
CA ARG A 76 -2.19 6.87 6.19
C ARG A 76 -3.25 6.48 7.22
N ASP A 77 -4.48 6.21 6.77
CA ASP A 77 -5.54 5.77 7.66
C ASP A 77 -5.27 4.38 8.25
N PHE A 78 -4.77 3.45 7.45
CA PHE A 78 -4.31 2.15 7.93
C PHE A 78 -3.17 2.29 8.96
N GLU A 79 -2.18 3.15 8.71
CA GLU A 79 -1.07 3.39 9.64
C GLU A 79 -1.57 3.92 10.99
N ARG A 80 -2.51 4.88 10.97
CA ARG A 80 -3.16 5.39 12.19
C ARG A 80 -3.93 4.30 12.94
N LEU A 81 -4.81 3.56 12.25
CA LEU A 81 -5.60 2.50 12.87
C LEU A 81 -4.73 1.34 13.37
N SER A 82 -3.57 1.11 12.75
CA SER A 82 -2.59 0.14 13.24
C SER A 82 -1.95 0.59 14.55
N GLN A 83 -1.73 1.90 14.74
CA GLN A 83 -1.26 2.43 16.03
C GLN A 83 -2.32 2.24 17.11
N ASP A 84 -3.60 2.50 16.80
CA ASP A 84 -4.71 2.27 17.72
C ASP A 84 -4.82 0.78 18.09
N LEU A 85 -4.76 -0.12 17.11
CA LEU A 85 -4.74 -1.56 17.33
C LEU A 85 -3.58 -1.98 18.25
N ASN A 86 -2.37 -1.51 17.99
CA ASN A 86 -1.19 -1.86 18.79
C ASN A 86 -1.30 -1.35 20.23
N SER A 87 -1.87 -0.16 20.43
CA SER A 87 -2.15 0.40 21.75
C SER A 87 -3.16 -0.47 22.52
N THR A 88 -4.27 -0.83 21.89
CA THR A 88 -5.30 -1.69 22.48
C THR A 88 -4.76 -3.10 22.78
N TYR A 89 -4.03 -3.70 21.84
CA TYR A 89 -3.38 -4.99 22.02
C TYR A 89 -2.40 -4.99 23.21
N SER A 90 -1.57 -3.94 23.31
CA SER A 90 -0.59 -3.84 24.40
C SER A 90 -1.25 -3.75 25.78
N LYS A 91 -2.37 -3.02 25.89
CA LYS A 91 -3.17 -2.95 27.13
C LYS A 91 -3.70 -4.32 27.54
N ILE A 92 -4.27 -5.06 26.58
CA ILE A 92 -4.82 -6.40 26.84
C ILE A 92 -3.72 -7.39 27.20
N LEU A 93 -2.61 -7.38 26.45
CA LEU A 93 -1.49 -8.26 26.73
C LEU A 93 -0.93 -8.03 28.14
N GLY A 94 -0.93 -6.79 28.63
CA GLY A 94 -0.62 -6.47 30.02
C GLY A 94 -1.53 -7.22 30.99
N LYS A 95 -2.85 -7.05 30.86
CA LYS A 95 -3.85 -7.73 31.69
C LYS A 95 -3.73 -9.26 31.63
N VAL A 96 -3.54 -9.82 30.44
CA VAL A 96 -3.39 -11.27 30.24
C VAL A 96 -2.14 -11.78 30.96
N LYS A 97 -1.03 -11.04 30.92
CA LYS A 97 0.20 -11.41 31.63
C LYS A 97 0.05 -11.31 33.15
N GLU A 98 -0.68 -10.32 33.65
CA GLU A 98 -1.00 -10.20 35.08
C GLU A 98 -1.82 -11.42 35.55
N ALA A 99 -2.85 -11.81 34.79
CA ALA A 99 -3.64 -13.02 35.10
C ALA A 99 -2.82 -14.32 34.99
N ASP A 100 -1.86 -14.39 34.05
CA ASP A 100 -0.93 -15.52 33.94
C ASP A 100 0.00 -15.62 35.15
N GLU A 101 0.36 -14.51 35.80
CA GLU A 101 1.17 -14.54 37.02
C GLU A 101 0.40 -15.18 38.18
N GLU A 102 -0.87 -14.83 38.35
CA GLU A 102 -1.76 -15.45 39.34
C GLU A 102 -1.97 -16.96 39.04
N SER A 103 -2.17 -17.30 37.76
CA SER A 103 -2.41 -18.68 37.31
C SER A 103 -1.20 -19.60 37.50
N LYS A 104 0.03 -19.06 37.48
CA LYS A 104 1.24 -19.85 37.77
C LYS A 104 1.27 -20.37 39.20
N GLU A 105 0.69 -19.62 40.14
CA GLU A 105 0.65 -20.02 41.55
C GLU A 105 -0.35 -21.17 41.78
N SER A 106 -1.45 -21.20 41.02
CA SER A 106 -2.46 -22.26 41.07
C SER A 106 -2.13 -23.48 40.21
N GLY A 107 -1.20 -23.34 39.26
CA GLY A 107 -0.86 -24.39 38.28
C GLY A 107 -1.84 -24.48 37.11
N ASP A 108 -2.66 -23.43 36.91
CA ASP A 108 -3.58 -23.33 35.78
C ASP A 108 -2.86 -23.00 34.46
N PRO A 109 -3.48 -23.29 33.29
CA PRO A 109 -2.91 -22.94 31.99
C PRO A 109 -2.72 -21.43 31.81
N LEU A 110 -1.65 -21.05 31.10
CA LEU A 110 -1.34 -19.65 30.79
C LEU A 110 -1.99 -19.24 29.46
N ALA A 111 -2.71 -18.12 29.45
CA ALA A 111 -3.42 -17.59 28.29
C ALA A 111 -2.53 -16.70 27.40
N GLY A 112 -1.44 -16.13 27.94
CA GLY A 112 -0.54 -15.23 27.23
C GLY A 112 0.00 -15.77 25.90
N PRO A 113 0.56 -17.00 25.86
CA PRO A 113 1.05 -17.59 24.61
C PRO A 113 -0.04 -17.70 23.52
N ASP A 114 -1.25 -18.10 23.90
CA ASP A 114 -2.37 -18.23 22.97
C ASP A 114 -2.86 -16.87 22.47
N PHE A 115 -2.89 -15.85 23.34
CA PHE A 115 -3.27 -14.49 22.96
C PHE A 115 -2.28 -13.88 21.94
N ILE A 116 -0.97 -14.06 22.16
CA ILE A 116 0.07 -13.64 21.22
C ILE A 116 -0.08 -14.39 19.89
N GLY A 117 -0.22 -15.72 19.93
CA GLY A 117 -0.38 -16.55 18.75
C GLY A 117 -1.64 -16.19 17.94
N ALA A 118 -2.75 -15.85 18.61
CA ALA A 118 -3.97 -15.39 17.95
C ALA A 118 -3.75 -14.08 17.19
N GLN A 119 -3.02 -13.12 17.77
CA GLN A 119 -2.71 -11.86 17.10
C GLN A 119 -1.78 -12.06 15.90
N ASP A 120 -0.74 -12.88 16.03
CA ASP A 120 0.19 -13.20 14.92
C ASP A 120 -0.53 -13.87 13.75
N ASN A 121 -1.43 -14.82 14.04
CA ASN A 121 -2.23 -15.48 13.02
C ASN A 121 -3.25 -14.54 12.38
N TRP A 122 -3.81 -13.60 13.14
CA TRP A 122 -4.68 -12.57 12.57
C TRP A 122 -3.93 -11.65 11.60
N VAL A 123 -2.69 -11.26 11.90
CA VAL A 123 -1.87 -10.45 10.97
C VAL A 123 -1.66 -11.20 9.65
N LYS A 124 -1.32 -12.49 9.71
CA LYS A 124 -1.17 -13.34 8.50
C LYS A 124 -2.47 -13.45 7.73
N TYR A 125 -3.60 -13.65 8.41
CA TYR A 125 -4.93 -13.66 7.81
C TYR A 125 -5.21 -12.35 7.07
N ARG A 126 -5.04 -11.20 7.75
CA ARG A 126 -5.29 -9.87 7.18
C ARG A 126 -4.49 -9.67 5.90
N ASP A 127 -3.19 -9.87 5.96
CA ASP A 127 -2.30 -9.63 4.82
C ASP A 127 -2.71 -10.53 3.64
N ASN A 128 -2.88 -11.83 3.86
CA ASN A 128 -3.22 -12.80 2.80
C ASN A 128 -4.62 -12.55 2.23
N TYR A 129 -5.59 -12.20 3.07
CA TYR A 129 -6.94 -11.88 2.65
C TYR A 129 -6.94 -10.64 1.75
N CYS A 130 -6.25 -9.57 2.15
CA CYS A 130 -6.20 -8.34 1.34
C CYS A 130 -5.45 -8.54 0.03
N TYR A 131 -4.39 -9.37 0.00
CA TYR A 131 -3.76 -9.76 -1.27
C TYR A 131 -4.73 -10.51 -2.18
N ALA A 132 -5.45 -11.51 -1.64
CA ALA A 132 -6.42 -12.27 -2.42
C ALA A 132 -7.55 -11.38 -2.96
N TYR A 133 -8.09 -10.49 -2.12
CA TYR A 133 -9.14 -9.54 -2.46
C TYR A 133 -8.74 -8.68 -3.66
N VAL A 134 -7.56 -8.04 -3.61
CA VAL A 134 -7.18 -7.11 -4.68
C VAL A 134 -6.70 -7.76 -5.97
N TYR A 135 -6.33 -9.05 -5.92
CA TYR A 135 -6.09 -9.84 -7.12
C TYR A 135 -7.38 -10.32 -7.78
N ALA A 136 -8.49 -10.43 -7.03
CA ALA A 136 -9.78 -10.81 -7.58
C ALA A 136 -10.47 -9.66 -8.37
N ILE A 137 -10.24 -8.40 -8.00
CA ILE A 137 -10.92 -7.23 -8.59
C ILE A 137 -10.23 -6.65 -9.85
N GLY A 138 -9.06 -7.16 -10.24
CA GLY A 138 -8.54 -7.06 -11.61
C GLY A 138 -7.88 -5.75 -12.08
N GLU A 139 -8.13 -4.58 -11.47
CA GLU A 139 -7.59 -3.30 -11.96
C GLU A 139 -6.30 -2.85 -11.25
N ALA A 140 -5.22 -2.67 -12.02
CA ALA A 140 -3.88 -2.41 -11.46
C ALA A 140 -3.74 -1.05 -10.74
N SER A 141 -4.42 0.00 -11.21
CA SER A 141 -4.29 1.35 -10.62
C SER A 141 -5.16 1.57 -9.37
N ALA A 142 -6.28 0.86 -9.24
CA ALA A 142 -7.13 0.90 -8.06
C ALA A 142 -6.66 -0.07 -6.97
N ARG A 143 -5.94 -1.14 -7.35
CA ARG A 143 -5.38 -2.18 -6.47
C ARG A 143 -4.79 -1.66 -5.16
N TYR A 144 -4.03 -0.57 -5.20
CA TYR A 144 -3.37 -0.02 -4.00
C TYR A 144 -4.37 0.67 -3.07
N ILE A 145 -5.34 1.40 -3.63
CA ILE A 145 -6.43 2.03 -2.88
C ILE A 145 -7.23 0.94 -2.17
N ASP A 146 -7.65 -0.08 -2.94
CA ASP A 146 -8.45 -1.19 -2.43
C ASP A 146 -7.70 -2.05 -1.41
N PHE A 147 -6.39 -2.23 -1.59
CA PHE A 147 -5.57 -3.00 -0.66
C PHE A 147 -5.50 -2.29 0.69
N TRP A 148 -5.16 -1.01 0.69
CA TRP A 148 -5.08 -0.23 1.93
C TRP A 148 -6.45 -0.09 2.58
N GLY A 149 -7.52 0.07 1.81
CA GLY A 149 -8.90 0.03 2.30
C GLY A 149 -9.22 -1.29 3.02
N CYS A 150 -8.88 -2.43 2.43
CA CYS A 150 -9.05 -3.74 3.08
C CYS A 150 -8.25 -3.86 4.38
N MET A 151 -6.97 -3.43 4.36
CA MET A 151 -6.10 -3.49 5.54
C MET A 151 -6.66 -2.63 6.67
N LYS A 152 -7.19 -1.44 6.33
CA LYS A 152 -7.85 -0.49 7.22
C LYS A 152 -9.08 -1.10 7.90
N GLU A 153 -9.99 -1.66 7.11
CA GLU A 153 -11.24 -2.26 7.60
C GLU A 153 -10.99 -3.43 8.55
N LEU A 154 -10.15 -4.39 8.15
CA LEU A 154 -9.84 -5.53 9.02
C LEU A 154 -9.15 -5.09 10.32
N THR A 155 -8.28 -4.08 10.26
CA THR A 155 -7.60 -3.52 11.44
C THR A 155 -8.59 -2.88 12.39
N LEU A 156 -9.54 -2.08 11.89
CA LEU A 156 -10.60 -1.48 12.69
C LEU A 156 -11.48 -2.54 13.37
N ASP A 157 -11.86 -3.59 12.65
CA ASP A 157 -12.65 -4.69 13.23
C ASP A 157 -11.89 -5.47 14.28
N ARG A 158 -10.59 -5.67 14.11
CA ARG A 158 -9.76 -6.30 15.13
C ARG A 158 -9.65 -5.44 16.38
N THR A 159 -9.48 -4.12 16.23
CA THR A 159 -9.48 -3.21 17.38
C THR A 159 -10.80 -3.34 18.17
N ARG A 160 -11.95 -3.37 17.49
CA ARG A 160 -13.26 -3.58 18.14
C ARG A 160 -13.40 -4.94 18.83
N GLN A 161 -12.84 -6.01 18.25
CA GLN A 161 -12.82 -7.32 18.90
C GLN A 161 -12.00 -7.29 20.19
N LEU A 162 -10.86 -6.61 20.17
CA LEU A 162 -9.99 -6.45 21.32
C LEU A 162 -10.61 -5.54 22.40
N GLU A 163 -11.29 -4.46 22.02
CA GLU A 163 -12.04 -3.62 22.96
C GLU A 163 -13.14 -4.43 23.69
N LYS A 164 -13.88 -5.28 22.97
CA LYS A 164 -14.84 -6.19 23.61
C LYS A 164 -14.19 -7.18 24.58
N PHE A 165 -12.96 -7.60 24.30
CA PHE A 165 -12.19 -8.43 25.23
C PHE A 165 -11.84 -7.65 26.51
N LEU A 166 -11.49 -6.36 26.41
CA LEU A 166 -11.26 -5.50 27.58
C LEU A 166 -12.51 -5.31 28.44
N ASP A 167 -13.68 -5.18 27.82
CA ASP A 167 -14.94 -4.94 28.51
C ASP A 167 -15.49 -6.21 29.20
N ALA A 168 -15.05 -7.40 28.77
CA ALA A 168 -15.51 -8.68 29.29
C ALA A 168 -14.75 -9.18 30.52
N GLY A 169 -13.60 -8.57 30.85
CA GLY A 169 -12.72 -8.95 31.98
C GLY A 169 -12.44 -7.79 32.92
#